data_AF-A0A3D0MRU6-F1
#
_entry.id   AF-A0A3D0MRU6-F1
#
_cell.length_a   1.000
_cell.length_b   1.000
_cell.length_c   1.000
_cell.angle_alpha   90.00
_cell.angle_beta   90.00
_cell.angle_gamma   90.00
#
_symmetry.space_group_name_H-M   'P 1'
#
loop_
_entity.id
_entity.type
_entity.pdbx_description
1 polymer ?
#
loop_
_entity_poly.entity_id
_entity_poly.type
_entity_poly.pdbx_seq_one_letter_code
_entity_poly.pdbx_strand_id
1 'polypeptide(L)'
;SGLVEQRSSLAREERDIRAVNIDPGYINGARLVLASTKDHAHRIYLTEGIFAEVTMRYRFKQWVAFDYTFPDFASGRYNPFLSAVREDWHRDMAMRRHEE
;
A
#
# COMPACT_ATOMS: atom_id res chain seq x y z
N SER A 1 17.40 29.94 8.62
CA SER A 1 16.83 29.91 7.26
C SER A 1 16.73 28.47 6.83
N GLY A 2 15.60 27.78 6.95
CA GLY A 2 14.25 28.24 6.67
C GLY A 2 13.88 27.68 5.31
N LEU A 3 13.25 26.50 5.32
CA LEU A 3 12.33 25.99 4.30
C LEU A 3 11.65 24.76 4.90
N VAL A 4 10.76 25.06 5.84
CA VAL A 4 9.62 24.20 6.19
C VAL A 4 8.74 24.17 4.95
N GLU A 5 8.80 23.10 4.16
CA GLU A 5 7.81 22.88 3.12
C GLU A 5 6.72 21.96 3.65
N GLN A 6 5.95 22.54 4.57
CA GLN A 6 4.61 22.09 4.89
C GLN A 6 3.72 22.41 3.69
N ARG A 7 3.54 21.44 2.79
CA ARG A 7 2.50 21.46 1.76
C ARG A 7 1.48 20.35 1.99
N SER A 8 0.86 20.40 3.17
CA SER A 8 -0.52 19.92 3.27
C SER A 8 -1.43 20.87 2.49
N SER A 9 -2.48 20.33 1.89
CA SER A 9 -3.61 21.03 1.24
C SER A 9 -3.34 21.68 -0.12
N LEU A 10 -3.45 20.88 -1.18
CA LEU A 10 -4.02 21.31 -2.45
C LEU A 10 -5.08 20.31 -2.91
N ALA A 11 -6.17 20.25 -2.16
CA ALA A 11 -7.49 19.99 -2.71
C ALA A 11 -8.38 21.06 -2.10
N ARG A 12 -8.66 22.10 -2.89
CA ARG A 12 -9.60 23.16 -2.53
C ARG A 12 -10.97 22.55 -2.26
N GLU A 13 -11.59 23.03 -1.18
CA GLU A 13 -13.01 23.10 -0.88
C GLU A 13 -13.98 22.55 -1.94
N GLU A 14 -14.26 21.26 -1.86
CA GLU A 14 -15.63 20.80 -1.66
C GLU A 14 -15.58 19.91 -0.42
N ARG A 15 -16.39 20.22 0.60
CA ARG A 15 -16.55 19.33 1.77
C ARG A 15 -17.37 18.12 1.35
N ASP A 16 -16.85 17.33 0.42
CA ASP A 16 -17.24 15.95 0.30
C ASP A 16 -16.53 15.23 1.45
N ILE A 17 -17.25 15.12 2.56
CA ILE A 17 -16.95 14.19 3.64
C ILE A 17 -16.58 12.85 3.00
N ARG A 18 -15.29 12.54 2.88
CA ARG A 18 -14.84 11.22 2.43
C ARG A 18 -15.51 10.19 3.35
N ALA A 19 -16.52 9.50 2.84
CA ALA A 19 -17.27 8.52 3.61
C ALA A 19 -16.37 7.33 4.01
N VAL A 20 -15.28 7.10 3.27
CA VAL A 20 -14.31 6.03 3.51
C VAL A 20 -12.96 6.38 2.86
N ASN A 21 -11.84 5.98 3.47
CA ASN A 21 -10.54 5.99 2.80
C ASN A 21 -10.42 4.75 1.91
N ILE A 22 -10.16 4.97 0.61
CA ILE A 22 -9.79 3.92 -0.33
C ILE A 22 -8.37 4.22 -0.77
N ASP A 23 -7.42 3.42 -0.31
CA ASP A 23 -6.01 3.54 -0.67
C ASP A 23 -5.70 2.58 -1.82
N PRO A 24 -5.37 3.08 -3.03
CA PRO A 24 -4.96 2.23 -4.14
C PRO A 24 -3.67 1.48 -3.80
N GLY A 25 -3.51 0.27 -4.35
CA GLY A 25 -2.32 -0.54 -4.09
C GLY A 25 -2.29 -1.82 -4.91
N TYR A 26 -1.27 -2.63 -4.68
CA TYR A 26 -1.14 -3.94 -5.31
C TYR A 26 -0.54 -4.96 -4.35
N ILE A 27 -0.81 -6.23 -4.63
CA ILE A 27 -0.20 -7.38 -3.99
C ILE A 27 0.64 -8.12 -5.02
N ASN A 28 1.79 -8.63 -4.58
CA ASN A 28 2.52 -9.64 -5.32
C ASN A 28 2.90 -10.80 -4.38
N GLY A 29 3.67 -11.76 -4.88
CA GLY A 29 4.09 -12.93 -4.11
C GLY A 29 4.84 -12.63 -2.80
N ALA A 30 5.35 -11.42 -2.59
CA ALA A 30 6.21 -11.05 -1.47
C ALA A 30 5.64 -9.94 -0.56
N ARG A 31 4.72 -9.09 -1.04
CA ARG A 31 4.30 -7.89 -0.31
C ARG A 31 2.96 -7.33 -0.73
N LEU A 32 2.35 -6.58 0.19
CA LEU A 32 1.30 -5.61 -0.05
C LEU A 32 1.95 -4.22 -0.14
N VAL A 33 1.63 -3.47 -1.19
CA VAL A 33 2.08 -2.10 -1.39
C VAL A 33 0.87 -1.18 -1.54
N LEU A 34 0.81 -0.10 -0.77
CA LEU A 34 -0.23 0.92 -0.85
C LEU A 34 0.36 2.25 -1.34
N ALA A 35 -0.43 2.99 -2.09
CA ALA A 35 -0.15 4.36 -2.48
C ALA A 35 -0.58 5.32 -1.37
N SER A 36 0.15 6.42 -1.21
CA SER A 36 -0.20 7.48 -0.26
C SER A 36 0.14 8.85 -0.80
N THR A 37 -0.63 9.86 -0.39
CA THR A 37 -0.36 11.29 -0.64
C THR A 37 0.48 11.92 0.46
N LYS A 38 0.81 11.18 1.52
CA LYS A 38 1.61 11.66 2.65
C LYS A 38 3.03 11.13 2.53
N ASP A 39 4.00 12.02 2.66
CA ASP A 39 5.42 11.67 2.68
C ASP A 39 5.86 11.16 4.06
N HIS A 40 6.66 10.09 4.09
CA HIS A 40 7.29 9.52 5.28
C HIS A 40 8.61 8.85 4.91
N ALA A 41 9.52 8.73 5.88
CA ALA A 41 10.89 8.21 5.66
C ALA A 41 10.95 6.81 5.01
N HIS A 42 9.94 5.97 5.21
CA HIS A 42 9.85 4.62 4.65
C HIS A 42 9.08 4.55 3.32
N ARG A 43 8.62 5.70 2.79
CA ARG A 43 7.84 5.78 1.56
C ARG A 43 8.69 6.24 0.40
N ILE A 44 8.45 5.65 -0.77
CA ILE A 44 9.19 5.91 -1.99
C ILE A 44 8.35 6.82 -2.87
N TYR A 45 8.87 8.01 -3.21
CA TYR A 45 8.20 8.90 -4.16
C TYR A 45 8.07 8.23 -5.52
N LEU A 46 6.85 8.23 -6.08
CA LEU A 46 6.57 7.72 -7.42
C LEU A 46 6.49 8.87 -8.42
N THR A 47 5.44 9.70 -8.29
CA THR A 47 5.14 10.84 -9.16
C THR A 47 4.03 11.68 -8.54
N GLU A 48 3.90 12.95 -8.91
CA GLU A 48 2.74 13.81 -8.62
C GLU A 48 2.27 13.83 -7.16
N GLY A 49 3.23 13.81 -6.21
CA GLY A 49 2.92 13.79 -4.78
C GLY A 49 2.36 12.45 -4.27
N ILE A 50 2.45 11.39 -5.08
CA ILE A 50 2.12 10.02 -4.71
C ILE A 50 3.37 9.26 -4.34
N PHE A 51 3.28 8.55 -3.22
CA PHE A 51 4.34 7.72 -2.66
C PHE A 51 3.86 6.28 -2.53
N ALA A 52 4.77 5.31 -2.70
CA ALA A 52 4.51 3.91 -2.41
C ALA A 52 5.02 3.52 -1.02
N GLU A 53 4.25 2.72 -0.32
CA GLU A 53 4.60 2.13 0.96
C GLU A 53 4.50 0.60 0.89
N VAL A 54 5.52 -0.12 1.34
CA VAL A 54 5.39 -1.55 1.60
C VAL A 54 4.67 -1.74 2.93
N THR A 55 3.33 -1.79 2.90
CA THR A 55 2.51 -1.85 4.11
C THR A 55 2.66 -3.17 4.86
N MET A 56 2.81 -4.31 4.16
CA MET A 56 3.09 -5.62 4.77
C MET A 56 3.98 -6.47 3.87
N ARG A 57 4.72 -7.41 4.46
CA ARG A 57 5.50 -8.43 3.73
C ARG A 57 5.00 -9.84 4.02
N TYR A 58 5.13 -10.76 3.08
CA TYR A 58 4.82 -12.17 3.27
C TYR A 58 6.11 -12.97 3.50
N ARG A 59 6.29 -13.50 4.71
CA ARG A 59 7.49 -14.24 5.15
C ARG A 59 7.08 -15.40 6.04
N PHE A 60 7.78 -16.53 5.96
CA PHE A 60 7.50 -17.72 6.78
C PHE A 60 6.02 -18.16 6.75
N LYS A 61 5.41 -18.10 5.57
CA LYS A 61 3.99 -18.40 5.32
C LYS A 61 2.99 -17.49 6.07
N GLN A 62 3.43 -16.29 6.46
CA GLN A 62 2.62 -15.35 7.23
C GLN A 62 2.76 -13.92 6.71
N TRP A 63 1.69 -13.14 6.84
CA TRP A 63 1.75 -11.69 6.66
C TRP A 63 2.37 -11.06 7.90
N VAL A 64 3.48 -10.35 7.69
CA VAL A 64 4.28 -9.72 8.74
C VAL A 64 4.20 -8.20 8.54
N ALA A 65 3.72 -7.52 9.56
CA ALA A 65 3.70 -6.06 9.64
C ALA A 65 5.10 -5.49 9.84
N PHE A 66 5.26 -4.23 9.44
CA PHE A 66 6.34 -3.34 9.86
C PHE A 66 5.88 -2.49 11.06
N ASP A 67 6.81 -1.78 11.67
CA ASP A 67 6.56 -0.84 12.77
C ASP A 67 5.65 0.34 12.38
N TYR A 68 5.61 0.68 11.09
CA TYR A 68 4.76 1.74 10.52
C TYR A 68 3.46 1.22 9.88
N THR A 69 3.19 -0.09 9.90
CA THR A 69 1.97 -0.66 9.31
C THR A 69 0.73 -0.17 10.06
N PHE A 70 -0.34 0.15 9.32
CA PHE A 70 -1.61 0.56 9.92
C PHE A 70 -2.14 -0.50 10.91
N PRO A 71 -2.70 -0.11 12.07
CA PRO A 71 -3.10 -1.05 13.13
C PRO A 71 -4.11 -2.12 12.70
N ASP A 72 -5.02 -1.78 11.79
CA ASP A 72 -6.01 -2.68 11.24
C ASP A 72 -5.38 -3.77 10.36
N PHE A 73 -4.40 -3.44 9.54
CA PHE A 73 -3.56 -4.41 8.82
C PHE A 73 -2.70 -5.24 9.78
N ALA A 74 -2.06 -4.60 10.76
CA ALA A 74 -1.24 -5.27 11.76
C ALA A 74 -2.04 -6.25 12.63
N SER A 75 -3.35 -6.02 12.81
CA SER A 75 -4.24 -6.92 13.55
C SER A 75 -4.42 -8.31 12.90
N GLY A 76 -4.05 -8.44 11.63
CA GLY A 76 -4.23 -9.66 10.86
C GLY A 76 -5.66 -9.88 10.34
N ARG A 77 -6.59 -8.95 10.60
CA ARG A 77 -7.98 -8.99 10.11
C ARG A 77 -8.07 -9.27 8.60
N TYR A 78 -7.15 -8.70 7.82
CA TYR A 78 -7.15 -8.83 6.36
C TYR A 78 -6.32 -10.00 5.83
N ASN A 79 -5.56 -10.71 6.68
CA ASN A 79 -4.64 -11.77 6.24
C ASN A 79 -5.28 -12.85 5.35
N PRO A 80 -6.50 -13.35 5.64
CA PRO A 80 -7.15 -14.33 4.77
C PRO A 80 -7.41 -13.77 3.37
N PHE A 81 -7.92 -12.54 3.28
CA PHE A 81 -8.16 -11.87 2.01
C PHE A 81 -6.86 -11.61 1.24
N LEU A 82 -5.83 -11.07 1.90
CA LEU A 82 -4.53 -10.81 1.27
C LEU A 82 -3.89 -12.11 0.74
N SER A 83 -4.09 -13.23 1.45
CA SER A 83 -3.58 -14.54 1.02
C SER A 83 -4.29 -15.04 -0.25
N ALA A 84 -5.62 -14.91 -0.33
CA ALA A 84 -6.37 -15.27 -1.53
C ALA A 84 -5.92 -14.46 -2.76
N VAL A 85 -5.83 -13.13 -2.64
CA VAL A 85 -5.35 -12.27 -3.75
C VAL A 85 -3.91 -12.61 -4.15
N ARG A 86 -3.06 -12.99 -3.19
CA ARG A 86 -1.70 -13.43 -3.48
C ARG A 86 -1.67 -14.76 -4.25
N GLU A 87 -2.58 -15.69 -3.96
CA GLU A 87 -2.72 -16.93 -4.71
C GLU A 87 -3.20 -16.68 -6.14
N ASP A 88 -4.14 -15.76 -6.32
CA ASP A 88 -4.60 -15.32 -7.65
C ASP A 88 -3.42 -14.76 -8.45
N TRP A 89 -2.62 -13.88 -7.85
CA TRP A 89 -1.40 -13.35 -8.46
C TRP A 89 -0.41 -14.45 -8.89
N HIS A 90 -0.23 -15.52 -8.10
CA HIS A 90 0.64 -16.63 -8.48
C HIS A 90 0.11 -17.40 -9.68
N ARG A 91 -1.21 -17.60 -9.76
CA ARG A 91 -1.83 -18.25 -10.93
C ARG A 91 -1.64 -17.42 -12.19
N ASP A 92 -1.88 -16.11 -12.11
CA ASP A 92 -1.68 -15.19 -13.24
C ASP A 92 -0.22 -15.20 -13.73
N MET A 93 0.74 -15.16 -12.80
CA MET A 93 2.16 -15.18 -13.14
C MET A 93 2.62 -16.53 -13.69
N ALA A 94 2.00 -17.65 -13.28
CA ALA A 94 2.27 -18.95 -13.87
C ALA A 94 1.79 -19.01 -15.32
N MET A 95 0.58 -18.50 -15.60
CA MET A 95 0.04 -18.44 -16.96
C MET A 95 0.92 -17.62 -17.91
N ARG A 96 1.37 -16.44 -17.48
CA ARG A 96 2.25 -15.59 -18.31
C ARG A 96 3.56 -16.27 -18.70
N ARG A 97 4.14 -17.06 -17.79
CA ARG A 97 5.38 -17.82 -18.08
C ARG A 97 5.17 -18.97 -19.07
N HIS A 98 3.93 -19.42 -19.28
CA HIS A 98 3.61 -20.44 -20.28
C HIS A 98 3.38 -19.84 -21.67
N GLU A 99 3.12 -18.54 -21.76
CA GLU A 99 2.88 -17.81 -23.00
C GLU A 99 4.17 -17.24 -23.63
N GLU A 100 5.27 -17.23 -22.87
CA GLU A 100 6.64 -16.85 -23.27
C GLU A 100 7.45 -18.05 -23.76
#